data_AF-A0AA38X7H2-F1
#
_entry.id   AF-A0AA38X7H2-F1
#
_cell.length_a   1.000
_cell.length_b   1.000
_cell.length_c   1.000
_cell.angle_alpha   90.00
_cell.angle_beta   90.00
_cell.angle_gamma   90.00
#
_symmetry.space_group_name_H-M   'P 1'
#
loop_
_entity.id
_entity.type
_entity.pdbx_description
1 polymer ?
#
loop_
_entity_poly.entity_id
_entity_poly.type
_entity_poly.pdbx_seq_one_letter_code
_entity_poly.pdbx_strand_id
1 'polypeptide(L)'
;MLFHPPSVIQDVVDGTIPRVLLYGMISLSARFSDDAFFAGIDPRIRGRRYAQEAEHLLNLRDVSLTTIQAAVLLGAYVVTEGEAAAESVFYSVACRNALLLDLPNMIVTSRVEQEVNCRVWWSLCMVDVWSSRGVGVARSLAPRSDVAYPMEETVFHQLRREQLDLPSPTSMEESSASLLTQMIKLNAILFEVSLLNERAASEFQLGEEHHAAVEALTIQLDTWYENLPIGLQDTHANLSRYAALGLGPMFVAVYLGYYHYGQLLYYPYLHGDSYNDTVQARYYADKCKTHSIGLCEILYRAYSTTGCEVYYNMVGHVLLIASTVQLHILLFSPDEVLIRAARSRLERNFEILTRLQTFWPTLDVSFTRFRDFHKACQKYKETSFRMDKWMLQFLFEFAKPIGERDPDNLAELIPWSLQDLGFTP
;
A
#
# COMPACT_ATOMS: atom_id res chain seq x y z
N MET A 1 -10.48 2.73 -8.92
CA MET A 1 -9.36 3.19 -9.78
C MET A 1 -9.33 2.48 -11.13
N LEU A 2 -9.46 1.15 -11.17
CA LEU A 2 -9.37 0.37 -12.44
C LEU A 2 -10.57 0.50 -13.38
N PHE A 3 -11.71 0.96 -12.86
CA PHE A 3 -12.99 0.95 -13.57
C PHE A 3 -13.67 2.31 -13.47
N HIS A 4 -14.52 2.62 -14.44
CA HIS A 4 -15.48 3.70 -14.37
C HIS A 4 -16.77 3.18 -13.69
N PRO A 5 -17.09 3.57 -12.44
CA PRO A 5 -18.17 2.93 -11.68
C PRO A 5 -19.55 2.99 -12.36
N PRO A 6 -20.02 4.15 -12.89
CA PRO A 6 -21.30 4.21 -13.59
C PRO A 6 -21.38 3.25 -14.78
N SER A 7 -20.30 3.17 -15.56
CA SER A 7 -20.17 2.24 -16.69
C SER A 7 -20.31 0.78 -16.26
N VAL A 8 -19.62 0.39 -15.18
CA VAL A 8 -19.66 -0.99 -14.68
C VAL A 8 -21.05 -1.37 -14.17
N ILE A 9 -21.71 -0.48 -13.41
CA ILE A 9 -23.06 -0.75 -12.91
C ILE A 9 -24.04 -0.95 -14.08
N GLN A 10 -23.94 -0.10 -15.11
CA GLN A 10 -24.77 -0.25 -16.30
C GLN A 10 -24.50 -1.60 -17.00
N ASP A 11 -23.24 -2.00 -17.17
CA ASP A 11 -22.90 -3.29 -17.80
C ASP A 11 -23.38 -4.51 -16.99
N VAL A 12 -23.44 -4.39 -15.67
CA VAL A 12 -24.02 -5.43 -14.81
C VAL A 12 -25.53 -5.53 -15.03
N VAL A 13 -26.23 -4.39 -15.07
CA VAL A 13 -27.69 -4.33 -15.30
C VAL A 13 -28.05 -4.88 -16.69
N ASP A 14 -27.26 -4.52 -17.70
CA ASP A 14 -27.49 -4.94 -19.09
C ASP A 14 -27.00 -6.37 -19.36
N GLY A 15 -26.28 -7.00 -18.42
CA GLY A 15 -25.71 -8.34 -18.57
C GLY A 15 -24.56 -8.41 -19.58
N THR A 16 -23.87 -7.30 -19.83
CA THR A 16 -22.80 -7.17 -20.83
C THR A 16 -21.40 -7.20 -20.21
N ILE A 17 -21.28 -7.10 -18.88
CA ILE A 17 -19.98 -7.16 -18.21
C ILE A 17 -19.27 -8.51 -18.48
N PRO A 18 -17.97 -8.50 -18.82
CA PRO A 18 -17.21 -9.75 -18.95
C PRO A 18 -17.26 -10.57 -17.66
N ARG A 19 -17.66 -11.85 -17.76
CA ARG A 19 -17.84 -12.74 -16.60
C ARG A 19 -16.60 -12.86 -15.73
N VAL A 20 -15.41 -12.86 -16.33
CA VAL A 20 -14.12 -12.87 -15.62
C VAL A 20 -13.99 -11.68 -14.66
N LEU A 21 -14.41 -10.47 -15.10
CA LEU A 21 -14.37 -9.27 -14.28
C LEU A 21 -15.46 -9.30 -13.20
N LEU A 22 -16.68 -9.73 -13.55
CA LEU A 22 -17.77 -9.84 -12.59
C LEU A 22 -17.39 -10.78 -11.44
N TYR A 23 -16.87 -11.97 -11.74
CA TYR A 23 -16.44 -12.91 -10.71
C TYR A 23 -15.22 -12.41 -9.93
N GLY A 24 -14.27 -11.74 -10.57
CA GLY A 24 -13.15 -11.10 -9.87
C GLY A 24 -13.59 -9.98 -8.91
N MET A 25 -14.60 -9.19 -9.27
CA MET A 25 -15.18 -8.18 -8.39
C MET A 25 -15.90 -8.83 -7.19
N ILE A 26 -16.68 -9.89 -7.44
CA ILE A 26 -17.40 -10.62 -6.39
C ILE A 26 -16.42 -11.32 -5.44
N SER A 27 -15.31 -11.89 -5.94
CA SER A 27 -14.35 -12.59 -5.10
C SER A 27 -13.73 -11.69 -4.01
N LEU A 28 -13.55 -10.40 -4.31
CA LEU A 28 -13.07 -9.41 -3.35
C LEU A 28 -14.18 -8.90 -2.44
N SER A 29 -15.37 -8.62 -3.00
CA SER A 29 -16.45 -7.90 -2.30
C SER A 29 -17.42 -8.78 -1.51
N ALA A 30 -17.58 -10.07 -1.83
CA ALA A 30 -18.55 -10.96 -1.20
C ALA A 30 -18.40 -11.07 0.33
N ARG A 31 -17.17 -10.88 0.84
CA ARG A 31 -16.87 -10.85 2.27
C ARG A 31 -17.56 -9.72 3.04
N PHE A 32 -18.01 -8.67 2.35
CA PHE A 32 -18.70 -7.52 2.94
C PHE A 32 -20.22 -7.55 2.78
N SER A 33 -20.76 -8.59 2.14
CA SER A 33 -22.19 -8.67 1.88
C SER A 33 -22.96 -9.14 3.12
N ASP A 34 -24.06 -8.47 3.43
CA ASP A 34 -25.03 -8.90 4.45
C ASP A 34 -26.23 -9.65 3.84
N ASP A 35 -26.13 -10.07 2.58
CA ASP A 35 -27.20 -10.80 1.89
C ASP A 35 -27.45 -12.18 2.50
N ALA A 36 -28.72 -12.57 2.60
CA ALA A 36 -29.15 -13.86 3.16
C ALA A 36 -28.56 -15.07 2.40
N PHE A 37 -28.18 -14.91 1.14
CA PHE A 37 -27.43 -15.90 0.36
C PHE A 37 -26.14 -16.35 1.06
N PHE A 38 -25.49 -15.45 1.80
CA PHE A 38 -24.25 -15.74 2.52
C PHE A 38 -24.48 -16.13 4.00
N ALA A 39 -25.72 -16.32 4.42
CA ALA A 39 -26.03 -16.74 5.79
C ALA A 39 -25.36 -18.07 6.13
N GLY A 40 -24.62 -18.10 7.25
CA GLY A 40 -23.88 -19.29 7.70
C GLY A 40 -22.54 -19.54 6.96
N ILE A 41 -22.16 -18.68 6.01
CA ILE A 41 -20.85 -18.74 5.36
C ILE A 41 -19.93 -17.70 5.99
N ASP A 42 -18.78 -18.16 6.51
CA ASP A 42 -17.74 -17.29 7.05
C ASP A 42 -17.35 -16.21 6.01
N PRO A 43 -17.43 -14.90 6.33
CA PRO A 43 -17.01 -13.81 5.45
C PRO A 43 -15.66 -14.04 4.75
N ARG A 44 -14.70 -14.64 5.46
CA ARG A 44 -13.34 -14.89 4.97
C ARG A 44 -13.28 -15.82 3.75
N ILE A 45 -14.30 -16.66 3.54
CA ILE A 45 -14.29 -17.68 2.47
C ILE A 45 -15.29 -17.40 1.35
N ARG A 46 -16.15 -16.38 1.49
CA ARG A 46 -17.26 -16.10 0.55
C ARG A 46 -16.79 -15.84 -0.88
N GLY A 47 -15.59 -15.31 -1.05
CA GLY A 47 -15.01 -14.99 -2.35
C GLY A 47 -14.43 -16.18 -3.13
N ARG A 48 -14.15 -17.32 -2.48
CA ARG A 48 -13.30 -18.40 -3.03
C ARG A 48 -13.80 -18.97 -4.35
N ARG A 49 -15.08 -19.33 -4.42
CA ARG A 49 -15.67 -19.93 -5.62
C ARG A 49 -15.65 -18.96 -6.80
N TYR A 50 -15.84 -17.67 -6.53
CA TYR A 50 -15.81 -16.64 -7.56
C TYR A 50 -14.38 -16.39 -8.06
N ALA A 51 -13.37 -16.41 -7.18
CA ALA A 51 -11.98 -16.34 -7.60
C ALA A 51 -11.59 -17.52 -8.50
N GLN A 52 -11.95 -18.75 -8.10
CA GLN A 52 -11.70 -19.95 -8.90
C GLN A 52 -12.32 -19.88 -10.29
N GLU A 53 -13.56 -19.39 -10.38
CA GLU A 53 -14.23 -19.23 -11.68
C GLU A 53 -13.62 -18.08 -12.50
N ALA A 54 -13.25 -16.96 -11.88
CA ALA A 54 -12.56 -15.88 -12.57
C ALA A 54 -11.20 -16.35 -13.13
N GLU A 55 -10.44 -17.12 -12.35
CA GLU A 55 -9.17 -17.70 -12.80
C GLU A 55 -9.38 -18.70 -13.95
N HIS A 56 -10.42 -19.54 -13.87
CA HIS A 56 -10.78 -20.46 -14.96
C HIS A 56 -11.12 -19.73 -16.28
N LEU A 57 -11.78 -18.57 -16.19
CA LEU A 57 -12.15 -17.76 -17.35
C LEU A 57 -11.03 -16.86 -17.87
N LEU A 58 -9.94 -16.68 -17.12
CA LEU A 58 -8.84 -15.82 -17.53
C LEU A 58 -8.11 -16.40 -18.74
N ASN A 59 -8.22 -15.74 -19.88
CA ASN A 59 -7.48 -16.11 -21.09
C ASN A 59 -6.20 -15.29 -21.22
N LEU A 60 -5.07 -15.85 -20.78
CA LEU A 60 -3.76 -15.20 -20.86
C LEU A 60 -3.27 -14.91 -22.29
N ARG A 61 -3.87 -15.52 -23.32
CA ARG A 61 -3.54 -15.26 -24.73
C ARG A 61 -4.24 -14.01 -25.28
N ASP A 62 -5.28 -13.54 -24.60
CA ASP A 62 -5.99 -12.33 -24.99
C ASP A 62 -5.28 -11.09 -24.42
N VAL A 63 -4.73 -10.27 -25.31
CA VAL A 63 -4.07 -9.01 -24.94
C VAL A 63 -5.10 -7.89 -24.96
N SER A 64 -5.71 -7.63 -23.80
CA SER A 64 -6.83 -6.69 -23.68
C SER A 64 -6.87 -5.99 -22.31
N LEU A 65 -7.59 -4.87 -22.23
CA LEU A 65 -7.89 -4.19 -20.97
C LEU A 65 -8.61 -5.12 -19.98
N THR A 66 -9.49 -5.99 -20.48
CA THR A 66 -10.19 -7.00 -19.68
C THR A 66 -9.21 -7.95 -19.00
N THR A 67 -8.21 -8.47 -19.74
CA THR A 67 -7.17 -9.33 -19.17
C THR A 67 -6.36 -8.61 -18.09
N ILE A 68 -6.01 -7.34 -18.32
CA ILE A 68 -5.30 -6.51 -17.33
C ILE A 68 -6.13 -6.38 -16.05
N GLN A 69 -7.38 -5.94 -16.17
CA GLN A 69 -8.27 -5.72 -15.03
C GLN A 69 -8.56 -7.03 -14.27
N ALA A 70 -8.78 -8.13 -14.99
CA ALA A 70 -8.99 -9.46 -14.39
C ALA A 70 -7.76 -9.93 -13.62
N ALA A 71 -6.57 -9.78 -14.19
CA ALA A 71 -5.32 -10.13 -13.53
C ALA A 71 -5.10 -9.26 -12.28
N VAL A 72 -5.41 -7.96 -12.30
CA VAL A 72 -5.31 -7.13 -11.08
C VAL A 72 -6.32 -7.58 -10.02
N LEU A 73 -7.55 -7.91 -10.38
CA LEU A 73 -8.55 -8.41 -9.42
C LEU A 73 -8.12 -9.75 -8.80
N LEU A 74 -7.60 -10.67 -9.59
CA LEU A 74 -7.11 -11.97 -9.12
C LEU A 74 -5.85 -11.81 -8.25
N GLY A 75 -4.90 -10.97 -8.65
CA GLY A 75 -3.71 -10.65 -7.83
C GLY A 75 -4.09 -10.09 -6.47
N ALA A 76 -5.01 -9.12 -6.45
CA ALA A 76 -5.54 -8.54 -5.22
C ALA A 76 -6.29 -9.57 -4.36
N TYR A 77 -6.92 -10.58 -4.97
CA TYR A 77 -7.57 -11.65 -4.23
C TYR A 77 -6.56 -12.62 -3.61
N VAL A 78 -5.62 -13.16 -4.39
CA VAL A 78 -4.71 -14.22 -3.91
C VAL A 78 -3.75 -13.72 -2.82
N VAL A 79 -3.34 -12.45 -2.84
CA VAL A 79 -2.55 -11.88 -1.72
C VAL A 79 -3.32 -11.86 -0.41
N THR A 80 -4.66 -11.77 -0.47
CA THR A 80 -5.51 -11.82 0.74
C THR A 80 -5.65 -13.22 1.33
N GLU A 81 -5.34 -14.25 0.54
CA GLU A 81 -5.20 -15.64 0.99
C GLU A 81 -3.75 -15.99 1.38
N GLY A 82 -2.81 -15.02 1.33
CA GLY A 82 -1.40 -15.21 1.71
C GLY A 82 -0.49 -15.65 0.56
N GLU A 83 -0.95 -15.61 -0.69
CA GLU A 83 -0.21 -16.09 -1.85
C GLU A 83 0.54 -14.96 -2.58
N ALA A 84 1.55 -14.39 -1.92
CA ALA A 84 2.33 -13.25 -2.43
C ALA A 84 2.98 -13.52 -3.81
N ALA A 85 3.49 -14.74 -4.04
CA ALA A 85 4.11 -15.09 -5.31
C ALA A 85 3.08 -15.15 -6.45
N ALA A 86 1.87 -15.66 -6.19
CA ALA A 86 0.80 -15.71 -7.17
C ALA A 86 0.32 -14.30 -7.52
N GLU A 87 0.19 -13.41 -6.54
CA GLU A 87 -0.13 -12.00 -6.76
C GLU A 87 0.87 -11.32 -7.69
N SER A 88 2.17 -11.48 -7.42
CA SER A 88 3.24 -10.94 -8.27
C SER A 88 3.17 -11.45 -9.72
N VAL A 89 2.81 -12.72 -9.93
CA VAL A 89 2.60 -13.29 -11.28
C VAL A 89 1.42 -12.63 -11.98
N PHE A 90 0.26 -12.53 -11.33
CA PHE A 90 -0.92 -11.88 -11.93
C PHE A 90 -0.65 -10.41 -12.27
N TYR A 91 0.00 -9.67 -11.38
CA TYR A 91 0.37 -8.28 -11.67
C TYR A 91 1.42 -8.17 -12.79
N SER A 92 2.36 -9.11 -12.89
CA SER A 92 3.30 -9.16 -14.01
C SER A 92 2.58 -9.37 -15.35
N VAL A 93 1.54 -10.22 -15.39
CA VAL A 93 0.67 -10.38 -16.57
C VAL A 93 -0.01 -9.06 -16.91
N ALA A 94 -0.60 -8.39 -15.92
CA ALA A 94 -1.27 -7.10 -16.11
C ALA A 94 -0.31 -6.02 -16.66
N CYS A 95 0.87 -5.89 -16.04
CA CYS A 95 1.93 -4.97 -16.47
C CYS A 95 2.40 -5.26 -17.90
N ARG A 96 2.63 -6.53 -18.24
CA ARG A 96 3.09 -6.92 -19.58
C ARG A 96 2.04 -6.62 -20.64
N ASN A 97 0.76 -6.88 -20.35
CA ASN A 97 -0.34 -6.56 -21.25
C ASN A 97 -0.49 -5.04 -21.47
N ALA A 98 -0.34 -4.24 -20.39
CA ALA A 98 -0.40 -2.78 -20.50
C ALA A 98 0.72 -2.22 -21.40
N LEU A 99 1.92 -2.80 -21.34
CA LEU A 99 3.03 -2.44 -22.25
C LEU A 99 2.76 -2.85 -23.70
N LEU A 100 2.24 -4.06 -23.93
CA LEU A 100 1.94 -4.55 -25.29
C LEU A 100 0.86 -3.72 -26.00
N LEU A 101 -0.10 -3.19 -25.24
CA LEU A 101 -1.16 -2.32 -25.77
C LEU A 101 -0.72 -0.87 -25.99
N ASP A 102 0.45 -0.47 -25.47
CA ASP A 102 0.75 0.95 -25.20
C ASP A 102 -0.45 1.64 -24.55
N LEU A 103 -0.98 1.02 -23.49
CA LEU A 103 -2.32 1.28 -22.93
C LEU A 103 -2.71 2.77 -22.83
N PRO A 104 -1.88 3.68 -22.26
CA PRO A 104 -2.26 5.10 -22.15
C PRO A 104 -2.43 5.81 -23.51
N ASN A 105 -1.80 5.31 -24.58
CA ASN A 105 -1.86 5.87 -25.93
C ASN A 105 -2.77 5.07 -26.88
N MET A 106 -3.42 4.03 -26.37
CA MET A 106 -4.33 3.21 -27.16
C MET A 106 -5.44 4.09 -27.76
N ILE A 107 -5.68 3.95 -29.07
CA ILE A 107 -6.74 4.69 -29.76
C ILE A 107 -8.09 4.15 -29.28
N VAL A 108 -8.89 5.02 -28.68
CA VAL A 108 -10.17 4.69 -28.05
C VAL A 108 -11.29 5.58 -28.60
N THR A 109 -12.52 5.15 -28.38
CA THR A 109 -13.71 5.78 -28.97
C THR A 109 -14.48 6.66 -28.00
N SER A 110 -14.09 6.70 -26.72
CA SER A 110 -14.74 7.57 -25.74
C SER A 110 -13.76 8.15 -24.73
N ARG A 111 -14.13 9.29 -24.13
CA ARG A 111 -13.35 9.90 -23.05
C ARG A 111 -13.27 9.01 -21.81
N VAL A 112 -14.31 8.23 -21.54
CA VAL A 112 -14.34 7.25 -20.46
C VAL A 112 -13.26 6.20 -20.66
N GLU A 113 -13.15 5.62 -21.86
CA GLU A 113 -12.10 4.63 -22.19
C GLU A 113 -10.70 5.21 -22.04
N GLN A 114 -10.48 6.44 -22.53
CA GLN A 114 -9.19 7.11 -22.43
C GLN A 114 -8.77 7.30 -20.97
N GLU A 115 -9.67 7.78 -20.13
CA GLU A 115 -9.40 8.01 -18.72
C GLU A 115 -9.25 6.67 -17.96
N VAL A 116 -10.02 5.63 -18.29
CA VAL A 116 -9.84 4.29 -17.72
C VAL A 116 -8.45 3.73 -18.05
N ASN A 117 -8.00 3.84 -19.30
CA ASN A 117 -6.66 3.40 -19.70
C ASN A 117 -5.56 4.14 -18.91
N CYS A 118 -5.68 5.46 -18.79
CA CYS A 118 -4.77 6.29 -18.00
C CYS A 118 -4.73 5.85 -16.53
N ARG A 119 -5.90 5.69 -15.89
CA ARG A 119 -6.00 5.28 -14.49
C ARG A 119 -5.49 3.87 -14.25
N VAL A 120 -5.74 2.94 -15.18
CA VAL A 120 -5.22 1.57 -15.09
C VAL A 120 -3.70 1.57 -15.20
N TRP A 121 -3.12 2.30 -16.17
CA TRP A 121 -1.68 2.45 -16.29
C TRP A 121 -1.04 2.95 -14.98
N TRP A 122 -1.55 4.05 -14.43
CA TRP A 122 -1.02 4.60 -13.18
C TRP A 122 -1.24 3.70 -11.97
N SER A 123 -2.38 2.99 -11.91
CA SER A 123 -2.64 1.99 -10.86
C SER A 123 -1.60 0.87 -10.91
N LEU A 124 -1.26 0.37 -12.11
CA LEU A 124 -0.22 -0.66 -12.28
C LEU A 124 1.16 -0.14 -11.87
N CYS A 125 1.55 1.07 -12.28
CA CYS A 125 2.80 1.70 -11.86
C CYS A 125 2.91 1.80 -10.33
N MET A 126 1.80 2.09 -9.64
CA MET A 126 1.77 2.13 -8.18
C MET A 126 1.89 0.74 -7.57
N VAL A 127 1.03 -0.18 -7.99
CA VAL A 127 0.95 -1.55 -7.45
C VAL A 127 2.27 -2.30 -7.64
N ASP A 128 2.95 -2.12 -8.77
CA ASP A 128 4.22 -2.77 -9.09
C ASP A 128 5.35 -2.39 -8.11
N VAL A 129 5.32 -1.18 -7.53
CA VAL A 129 6.27 -0.79 -6.45
C VAL A 129 6.10 -1.69 -5.22
N TRP A 130 4.86 -1.93 -4.80
CA TRP A 130 4.56 -2.72 -3.61
C TRP A 130 4.73 -4.21 -3.84
N SER A 131 4.17 -4.71 -4.92
CA SER A 131 4.18 -6.14 -5.26
C SER A 131 5.59 -6.63 -5.49
N SER A 132 6.38 -5.95 -6.34
CA SER A 132 7.74 -6.39 -6.63
C SER A 132 8.61 -6.36 -5.37
N ARG A 133 8.46 -5.34 -4.54
CA ARG A 133 9.17 -5.23 -3.27
C ARG A 133 8.75 -6.29 -2.26
N GLY A 134 7.45 -6.60 -2.19
CA GLY A 134 6.87 -7.58 -1.27
C GLY A 134 7.37 -9.02 -1.48
N VAL A 135 7.94 -9.32 -2.65
CA VAL A 135 8.55 -10.62 -2.95
C VAL A 135 10.03 -10.54 -3.35
N GLY A 136 10.64 -9.36 -3.33
CA GLY A 136 12.07 -9.17 -3.62
C GLY A 136 12.45 -9.32 -5.10
N VAL A 137 11.57 -8.93 -6.03
CA VAL A 137 11.83 -8.95 -7.48
C VAL A 137 11.92 -7.54 -8.07
N ALA A 138 12.43 -7.44 -9.30
CA ALA A 138 12.48 -6.16 -10.02
C ALA A 138 11.08 -5.68 -10.43
N ARG A 139 10.92 -4.37 -10.56
CA ARG A 139 9.72 -3.74 -11.12
C ARG A 139 9.58 -4.03 -12.61
N SER A 140 8.33 -4.22 -13.04
CA SER A 140 7.96 -4.40 -14.45
C SER A 140 7.63 -3.08 -15.14
N LEU A 141 7.16 -2.07 -14.41
CA LEU A 141 6.73 -0.78 -14.95
C LEU A 141 7.47 0.39 -14.31
N ALA A 142 7.79 1.35 -15.16
CA ALA A 142 8.29 2.66 -14.76
C ALA A 142 7.28 3.75 -15.15
N PRO A 143 7.07 4.77 -14.29
CA PRO A 143 6.36 5.98 -14.67
C PRO A 143 6.91 6.57 -15.96
N ARG A 144 6.01 7.09 -16.80
CA ARG A 144 6.32 7.67 -18.10
C ARG A 144 5.98 9.15 -18.08
N SER A 145 6.89 10.00 -18.56
CA SER A 145 6.69 11.45 -18.60
C SER A 145 5.69 11.89 -19.66
N ASP A 146 5.44 11.07 -20.68
CA ASP A 146 4.47 11.33 -21.75
C ASP A 146 3.03 10.99 -21.36
N VAL A 147 2.82 10.28 -20.25
CA VAL A 147 1.49 9.93 -19.76
C VAL A 147 0.98 11.02 -18.83
N ALA A 148 -0.15 11.64 -19.19
CA ALA A 148 -0.79 12.64 -18.35
C ALA A 148 -1.28 12.03 -17.03
N TYR A 149 -1.31 12.83 -15.97
CA TYR A 149 -1.94 12.44 -14.72
C TYR A 149 -3.47 12.34 -14.87
N PRO A 150 -4.16 11.52 -14.05
CA PRO A 150 -5.61 11.39 -14.07
C PRO A 150 -6.35 12.70 -13.77
N MET A 151 -7.59 12.79 -14.24
CA MET A 151 -8.49 13.89 -13.89
C MET A 151 -9.07 13.72 -12.47
N GLU A 152 -9.78 14.72 -11.97
CA GLU A 152 -10.44 14.64 -10.66
C GLU A 152 -11.58 13.59 -10.64
N GLU A 153 -11.75 12.90 -9.50
CA GLU A 153 -12.64 11.74 -9.38
C GLU A 153 -14.12 12.05 -9.62
N THR A 154 -14.62 13.20 -9.14
CA THR A 154 -16.02 13.59 -9.37
C THR A 154 -16.28 13.94 -10.83
N VAL A 155 -15.30 14.56 -11.51
CA VAL A 155 -15.37 14.80 -12.96
C VAL A 155 -15.38 13.47 -13.71
N PHE A 156 -14.49 12.53 -13.35
CA PHE A 156 -14.45 11.21 -13.95
C PHE A 156 -15.77 10.46 -13.79
N HIS A 157 -16.38 10.45 -12.60
CA HIS A 157 -17.66 9.78 -12.34
C HIS A 157 -18.86 10.41 -13.08
N GLN A 158 -18.74 11.66 -13.54
CA GLN A 158 -19.80 12.33 -14.29
C GLN A 158 -19.73 12.09 -15.80
N LEU A 159 -18.64 11.50 -16.29
CA LEU A 159 -18.48 11.19 -17.72
C LEU A 159 -19.52 10.18 -18.20
N ARG A 160 -19.98 10.37 -19.44
CA ARG A 160 -20.86 9.42 -20.14
C ARG A 160 -20.14 8.78 -21.32
N ARG A 161 -20.52 7.55 -21.68
CA ARG A 161 -19.90 6.81 -22.78
C ARG A 161 -20.08 7.51 -24.14
N GLU A 162 -21.20 8.21 -24.35
CA GLU A 162 -21.47 8.91 -25.61
C GLU A 162 -20.74 10.25 -25.76
N GLN A 163 -20.04 10.73 -24.71
CA GLN A 163 -19.34 12.02 -24.75
C GLN A 163 -17.97 11.86 -25.44
N LEU A 164 -17.93 12.26 -26.71
CA LEU A 164 -16.72 12.33 -27.54
C LEU A 164 -15.99 13.69 -27.41
N ASP A 165 -16.72 14.76 -27.09
CA ASP A 165 -16.26 16.15 -27.28
C ASP A 165 -16.28 16.97 -25.98
N LEU A 166 -15.60 16.50 -24.93
CA LEU A 166 -15.14 17.41 -23.87
C LEU A 166 -13.65 17.69 -24.10
N PRO A 167 -13.20 18.97 -24.08
CA PRO A 167 -11.78 19.25 -24.12
C PRO A 167 -11.10 18.45 -23.00
N SER A 168 -9.96 17.81 -23.31
CA SER A 168 -9.08 17.24 -22.27
C SER A 168 -8.94 18.27 -21.15
N PRO A 169 -8.87 17.85 -19.87
CA PRO A 169 -8.50 18.75 -18.80
C PRO A 169 -7.14 19.34 -19.18
N THR A 170 -7.16 20.55 -19.72
CA THR A 170 -6.00 21.21 -20.33
C THR A 170 -5.18 21.92 -19.27
N SER A 171 -5.66 21.97 -18.03
CA SER A 171 -4.97 22.62 -16.93
C SER A 171 -4.31 21.60 -16.00
N MET A 172 -3.06 21.89 -15.63
CA MET A 172 -2.35 21.23 -14.53
C MET A 172 -3.14 21.28 -13.21
N GLU A 173 -4.03 22.26 -13.07
CA GLU A 173 -4.85 22.51 -11.87
C GLU A 173 -5.91 21.41 -11.67
N GLU A 174 -6.63 20.99 -12.71
CA GLU A 174 -7.66 19.94 -12.61
C GLU A 174 -7.06 18.58 -12.23
N SER A 175 -5.84 18.29 -12.70
CA SER A 175 -5.14 17.07 -12.30
C SER A 175 -4.58 17.15 -10.88
N SER A 176 -4.18 18.34 -10.41
CA SER A 176 -3.69 18.53 -9.04
C SER A 176 -4.77 18.30 -7.98
N ALA A 177 -6.05 18.44 -8.32
CA ALA A 177 -7.18 18.17 -7.43
C ALA A 177 -7.53 16.67 -7.31
N SER A 178 -7.01 15.81 -8.20
CA SER A 178 -7.28 14.37 -8.16
C SER A 178 -6.59 13.69 -6.98
N LEU A 179 -7.35 12.94 -6.20
CA LEU A 179 -6.83 12.07 -5.15
C LEU A 179 -5.88 11.01 -5.72
N LEU A 180 -6.19 10.47 -6.90
CA LEU A 180 -5.32 9.50 -7.57
C LEU A 180 -3.98 10.12 -7.97
N THR A 181 -3.98 11.32 -8.55
CA THR A 181 -2.75 12.06 -8.86
C THR A 181 -1.89 12.24 -7.61
N GLN A 182 -2.49 12.55 -6.47
CA GLN A 182 -1.74 12.68 -5.22
C GLN A 182 -1.17 11.34 -4.73
N MET A 183 -1.91 10.23 -4.85
CA MET A 183 -1.37 8.91 -4.54
C MET A 183 -0.21 8.52 -5.46
N ILE A 184 -0.27 8.85 -6.76
CA ILE A 184 0.82 8.59 -7.71
C ILE A 184 2.09 9.33 -7.30
N LYS A 185 1.97 10.63 -6.97
CA LYS A 185 3.09 11.47 -6.52
C LYS A 185 3.72 10.91 -5.25
N LEU A 186 2.90 10.56 -4.25
CA LEU A 186 3.38 9.92 -3.03
C LEU A 186 4.08 8.58 -3.30
N ASN A 187 3.56 7.78 -4.22
CA ASN A 187 4.14 6.48 -4.55
C ASN A 187 5.52 6.58 -5.20
N ALA A 188 5.82 7.68 -5.91
CA ALA A 188 7.17 7.97 -6.38
C ALA A 188 8.14 8.17 -5.21
N ILE A 189 7.71 8.87 -4.15
CA ILE A 189 8.49 9.05 -2.92
C ILE A 189 8.71 7.70 -2.22
N LEU A 190 7.67 6.85 -2.13
CA LEU A 190 7.79 5.51 -1.55
C LEU A 190 8.86 4.67 -2.25
N PHE A 191 8.94 4.73 -3.58
CA PHE A 191 9.95 3.99 -4.32
C PHE A 191 11.36 4.38 -3.87
N GLU A 192 11.66 5.67 -3.78
CA GLU A 192 12.95 6.17 -3.30
C GLU A 192 13.21 5.81 -1.83
N VAL A 193 12.19 5.90 -0.97
CA VAL A 193 12.27 5.45 0.44
C VAL A 193 12.62 3.96 0.51
N SER A 194 12.05 3.13 -0.37
CA SER A 194 12.31 1.70 -0.39
C SER A 194 13.76 1.38 -0.76
N LEU A 195 14.32 2.07 -1.77
CA LEU A 195 15.73 1.94 -2.16
C LEU A 195 16.67 2.41 -1.05
N LEU A 196 16.32 3.49 -0.36
CA LEU A 196 17.10 4.01 0.76
C LEU A 196 17.13 3.01 1.92
N ASN A 197 16.00 2.39 2.25
CA ASN A 197 15.91 1.38 3.31
C ASN A 197 16.64 0.08 2.93
N GLU A 198 16.65 -0.32 1.66
CA GLU A 198 17.47 -1.44 1.18
C GLU A 198 18.97 -1.21 1.41
N ARG A 199 19.45 -0.01 1.06
CA ARG A 199 20.85 0.39 1.33
C ARG A 199 21.14 0.39 2.82
N ALA A 200 20.27 1.01 3.62
CA ALA A 200 20.41 1.06 5.08
C ALA A 200 20.50 -0.33 5.73
N ALA A 201 19.71 -1.30 5.25
CA ALA A 201 19.73 -2.68 5.74
C ALA A 201 20.98 -3.48 5.33
N SER A 202 21.70 -3.01 4.31
CA SER A 202 22.94 -3.63 3.81
C SER A 202 24.20 -3.02 4.44
N GLU A 203 24.09 -1.85 5.06
CA GLU A 203 25.19 -1.10 5.66
C GLU A 203 25.25 -1.32 7.19
N PHE A 204 26.45 -1.36 7.76
CA PHE A 204 26.61 -1.51 9.21
C PHE A 204 26.26 -0.23 9.97
N GLN A 205 26.50 0.94 9.36
CA GLN A 205 26.27 2.28 9.90
C GLN A 205 25.73 3.21 8.81
N LEU A 206 24.82 4.10 9.18
CA LEU A 206 24.26 5.12 8.29
C LEU A 206 25.30 6.22 8.05
N GLY A 207 25.77 6.37 6.81
CA GLY A 207 26.76 7.40 6.42
C GLY A 207 26.14 8.76 6.06
N GLU A 208 26.98 9.75 5.77
CA GLU A 208 26.57 11.10 5.32
C GLU A 208 25.64 11.06 4.10
N GLU A 209 25.92 10.18 3.13
CA GLU A 209 25.08 10.01 1.93
C GLU A 209 23.65 9.56 2.27
N HIS A 210 23.50 8.68 3.27
CA HIS A 210 22.18 8.26 3.76
C HIS A 210 21.44 9.46 4.37
N HIS A 211 22.10 10.26 5.19
CA HIS A 211 21.49 11.44 5.82
C HIS A 211 21.05 12.48 4.79
N ALA A 212 21.88 12.75 3.78
CA ALA A 212 21.52 13.66 2.69
C ALA A 212 20.31 13.16 1.89
N ALA A 213 20.22 11.84 1.64
CA ALA A 213 19.06 11.23 0.99
C ALA A 213 17.79 11.34 1.85
N VAL A 214 17.89 11.16 3.17
CA VAL A 214 16.76 11.34 4.10
C VAL A 214 16.28 12.79 4.10
N GLU A 215 17.19 13.76 4.11
CA GLU A 215 16.85 15.18 4.06
C GLU A 215 16.16 15.54 2.73
N ALA A 216 16.68 15.05 1.60
CA ALA A 216 16.07 15.26 0.29
C ALA A 216 14.64 14.68 0.22
N LEU A 217 14.41 13.47 0.75
CA LEU A 217 13.08 12.86 0.79
C LEU A 217 12.14 13.54 1.79
N THR A 218 12.69 14.06 2.89
CA THR A 218 11.95 14.90 3.84
C THR A 218 11.42 16.15 3.16
N ILE A 219 12.28 16.87 2.42
CA ILE A 219 11.88 18.05 1.66
C ILE A 219 10.81 17.70 0.63
N GLN A 220 10.91 16.54 -0.05
CA GLN A 220 9.89 16.11 -1.01
C GLN A 220 8.54 15.84 -0.36
N LEU A 221 8.50 15.18 0.81
CA LEU A 221 7.25 14.94 1.56
C LEU A 221 6.63 16.24 2.07
N ASP A 222 7.44 17.13 2.63
CA ASP A 222 6.99 18.43 3.14
C ASP A 222 6.47 19.30 1.98
N THR A 223 7.22 19.39 0.88
CA THR A 223 6.83 20.08 -0.37
C THR A 223 5.54 19.51 -0.95
N TRP A 224 5.35 18.19 -0.92
CA TRP A 224 4.10 17.59 -1.39
C TRP A 224 2.92 18.08 -0.56
N TYR A 225 3.05 18.07 0.77
CA TYR A 225 1.98 18.48 1.69
C TYR A 225 1.67 19.98 1.57
N GLU A 226 2.70 20.83 1.52
CA GLU A 226 2.57 22.28 1.41
C GLU A 226 1.90 22.72 0.10
N ASN A 227 2.11 21.98 -0.99
CA ASN A 227 1.51 22.26 -2.29
C ASN A 227 0.11 21.66 -2.46
N LEU A 228 -0.44 20.96 -1.46
CA LEU A 228 -1.79 20.44 -1.56
C LEU A 228 -2.81 21.59 -1.60
N PRO A 229 -3.79 21.54 -2.53
CA PRO A 229 -4.97 22.38 -2.44
C PRO A 229 -5.62 22.29 -1.07
N ILE A 230 -6.12 23.41 -0.54
CA ILE A 230 -6.73 23.48 0.81
C ILE A 230 -7.83 22.42 0.99
N GLY A 231 -8.61 22.16 -0.06
CA GLY A 231 -9.67 21.14 -0.05
C GLY A 231 -9.18 19.69 0.06
N LEU A 232 -7.88 19.44 -0.15
CA LEU A 232 -7.26 18.12 -0.09
C LEU A 232 -6.50 17.88 1.22
N GLN A 233 -6.22 18.91 2.03
CA GLN A 233 -5.48 18.79 3.29
C GLN A 233 -6.19 17.90 4.32
N ASP A 234 -5.42 17.23 5.21
CA ASP A 234 -5.97 16.36 6.25
C ASP A 234 -6.68 17.17 7.33
N THR A 235 -7.97 17.38 7.13
CA THR A 235 -8.85 18.04 8.10
C THR A 235 -10.16 17.25 8.24
N HIS A 236 -10.81 17.39 9.39
CA HIS A 236 -12.11 16.75 9.63
C HIS A 236 -13.19 17.23 8.64
N ALA A 237 -13.13 18.51 8.25
CA ALA A 237 -14.04 19.09 7.27
C ALA A 237 -13.83 18.50 5.88
N ASN A 238 -12.58 18.36 5.42
CA ASN A 238 -12.28 17.76 4.13
C ASN A 238 -12.62 16.27 4.08
N LEU A 239 -12.33 15.51 5.16
CA LEU A 239 -12.73 14.12 5.27
C LEU A 239 -14.25 13.96 5.13
N SER A 240 -15.03 14.77 5.86
CA SER A 240 -16.50 14.76 5.80
C SER A 240 -17.02 15.16 4.42
N ARG A 241 -16.38 16.13 3.77
CA ARG A 241 -16.71 16.53 2.39
C ARG A 241 -16.52 15.38 1.41
N TYR A 242 -15.38 14.69 1.45
CA TYR A 242 -15.13 13.55 0.57
C TYR A 242 -16.01 12.35 0.91
N ALA A 243 -16.38 12.14 2.17
CA ALA A 243 -17.38 11.16 2.57
C ALA A 243 -18.72 11.41 1.86
N ALA A 244 -19.21 12.65 1.87
CA ALA A 244 -20.45 13.04 1.20
C ALA A 244 -20.41 12.88 -0.33
N LEU A 245 -19.21 12.91 -0.93
CA LEU A 245 -18.99 12.65 -2.36
C LEU A 245 -18.82 11.16 -2.69
N GLY A 246 -18.89 10.26 -1.70
CA GLY A 246 -18.62 8.83 -1.89
C GLY A 246 -17.14 8.50 -2.12
N LEU A 247 -16.24 9.42 -1.78
CA LEU A 247 -14.80 9.35 -2.00
C LEU A 247 -14.00 9.27 -0.68
N GLY A 248 -14.70 9.13 0.45
CA GLY A 248 -14.09 9.04 1.78
C GLY A 248 -12.95 8.03 1.88
N PRO A 249 -13.10 6.76 1.44
CA PRO A 249 -12.05 5.77 1.56
C PRO A 249 -10.82 6.10 0.70
N MET A 250 -11.01 6.79 -0.42
CA MET A 250 -9.94 7.22 -1.31
C MET A 250 -9.17 8.40 -0.73
N PHE A 251 -9.86 9.34 -0.07
CA PHE A 251 -9.21 10.40 0.72
C PHE A 251 -8.36 9.82 1.85
N VAL A 252 -8.89 8.85 2.59
CA VAL A 252 -8.14 8.16 3.65
C VAL A 252 -6.93 7.43 3.07
N ALA A 253 -7.04 6.81 1.89
CA ALA A 253 -5.93 6.12 1.23
C ALA A 253 -4.75 7.05 0.90
N VAL A 254 -5.01 8.30 0.49
CA VAL A 254 -3.94 9.31 0.27
C VAL A 254 -3.13 9.51 1.55
N TYR A 255 -3.80 9.70 2.68
CA TYR A 255 -3.13 9.99 3.94
C TYR A 255 -2.53 8.76 4.62
N LEU A 256 -3.12 7.59 4.44
CA LEU A 256 -2.45 6.35 4.80
C LEU A 256 -1.13 6.20 4.05
N GLY A 257 -1.08 6.55 2.76
CA GLY A 257 0.16 6.64 1.99
C GLY A 257 1.14 7.64 2.58
N TYR A 258 0.74 8.91 2.73
CA TYR A 258 1.61 9.97 3.27
C TYR A 258 2.22 9.61 4.63
N TYR A 259 1.38 9.20 5.59
CA TYR A 259 1.85 8.84 6.92
C TYR A 259 2.67 7.55 6.91
N HIS A 260 2.30 6.55 6.11
CA HIS A 260 3.06 5.32 6.03
C HIS A 260 4.45 5.53 5.41
N TYR A 261 4.59 6.38 4.41
CA TYR A 261 5.87 6.61 3.73
C TYR A 261 6.81 7.41 4.63
N GLY A 262 6.28 8.38 5.38
CA GLY A 262 7.03 9.09 6.41
C GLY A 262 7.52 8.16 7.53
N GLN A 263 6.67 7.30 8.10
CA GLN A 263 7.16 6.36 9.12
C GLN A 263 8.25 5.43 8.58
N LEU A 264 8.14 4.96 7.32
CA LEU A 264 9.16 4.09 6.70
C LEU A 264 10.48 4.83 6.45
N LEU A 265 10.43 6.10 6.03
CA LEU A 265 11.61 6.93 5.80
C LEU A 265 12.42 7.10 7.08
N TYR A 266 11.73 7.34 8.19
CA TYR A 266 12.36 7.66 9.46
C TYR A 266 12.54 6.45 10.39
N TYR A 267 12.00 5.27 10.03
CA TYR A 267 12.06 4.06 10.84
C TYR A 267 13.49 3.67 11.29
N PRO A 268 14.53 3.75 10.44
CA PRO A 268 15.90 3.41 10.84
C PRO A 268 16.41 4.16 12.07
N TYR A 269 15.90 5.37 12.32
CA TYR A 269 16.37 6.24 13.41
C TYR A 269 15.79 5.87 14.77
N LEU A 270 14.74 5.03 14.83
CA LEU A 270 14.17 4.56 16.09
C LEU A 270 15.19 3.80 16.95
N HIS A 271 16.12 3.07 16.33
CA HIS A 271 17.20 2.42 17.06
C HIS A 271 18.22 3.43 17.63
N GLY A 272 18.63 4.41 16.82
CA GLY A 272 19.58 5.45 17.25
C GLY A 272 19.06 6.31 18.40
N ASP A 273 17.77 6.63 18.38
CA ASP A 273 17.06 7.36 19.45
C ASP A 273 17.12 6.64 20.80
N SER A 274 17.12 5.30 20.79
CA SER A 274 17.16 4.51 22.02
C SER A 274 18.56 4.33 22.63
N TYR A 275 19.63 4.48 21.83
CA TYR A 275 20.98 4.05 22.25
C TYR A 275 22.15 4.99 21.87
N ASN A 276 22.10 5.66 20.73
CA ASN A 276 23.21 6.46 20.21
C ASN A 276 23.07 7.96 20.53
N ASP A 277 21.88 8.39 20.94
CA ASP A 277 21.52 9.72 21.46
C ASP A 277 22.02 10.94 20.65
N THR A 278 22.16 10.82 19.32
CA THR A 278 22.49 11.99 18.49
C THR A 278 21.26 12.89 18.33
N VAL A 279 21.47 14.21 18.28
CA VAL A 279 20.39 15.19 18.07
C VAL A 279 19.63 14.92 16.78
N GLN A 280 20.35 14.50 15.73
CA GLN A 280 19.77 14.16 14.44
C GLN A 280 18.94 12.87 14.48
N ALA A 281 19.41 11.82 15.18
CA ALA A 281 18.64 10.59 15.34
C ALA A 281 17.34 10.82 16.11
N ARG A 282 17.40 11.62 17.19
CA ARG A 282 16.21 12.07 17.92
C ARG A 282 15.23 12.82 17.02
N TYR A 283 15.72 13.78 16.25
CA TYR A 283 14.89 14.57 15.33
C TYR A 283 14.12 13.67 14.33
N TYR A 284 14.80 12.75 13.66
CA TYR A 284 14.13 11.85 12.70
C TYR A 284 13.27 10.79 13.39
N ALA A 285 13.67 10.25 14.54
CA ALA A 285 12.81 9.35 15.31
C ALA A 285 11.51 10.03 15.75
N ASP A 286 11.55 11.30 16.15
CA ASP A 286 10.35 12.07 16.48
C ASP A 286 9.47 12.33 15.27
N LYS A 287 10.05 12.52 14.07
CA LYS A 287 9.27 12.52 12.82
C LYS A 287 8.62 11.15 12.58
N CYS A 288 9.33 10.03 12.78
CA CYS A 288 8.76 8.68 12.66
C CYS A 288 7.54 8.51 13.58
N LYS A 289 7.68 8.88 14.86
CA LYS A 289 6.61 8.84 15.86
C LYS A 289 5.43 9.72 15.44
N THR A 290 5.69 10.94 14.95
CA THR A 290 4.65 11.87 14.47
C THR A 290 3.86 11.29 13.30
N HIS A 291 4.52 10.72 12.29
CA HIS A 291 3.84 10.07 11.17
C HIS A 291 3.05 8.84 11.61
N SER A 292 3.58 8.00 12.51
CA SER A 292 2.85 6.86 13.07
C SER A 292 1.59 7.29 13.84
N ILE A 293 1.69 8.35 14.65
CA ILE A 293 0.53 8.93 15.34
C ILE A 293 -0.49 9.45 14.32
N GLY A 294 -0.06 10.22 13.32
CA GLY A 294 -0.92 10.72 12.25
C GLY A 294 -1.68 9.60 11.52
N LEU A 295 -1.00 8.49 11.21
CA LEU A 295 -1.60 7.30 10.61
C LEU A 295 -2.71 6.72 11.49
N CYS A 296 -2.45 6.58 12.79
CA CYS A 296 -3.44 6.10 13.75
C CYS A 296 -4.65 7.05 13.79
N GLU A 297 -4.43 8.35 13.93
CA GLU A 297 -5.51 9.34 14.06
C GLU A 297 -6.37 9.49 12.80
N ILE A 298 -5.80 9.41 11.58
CA ILE A 298 -6.62 9.42 10.35
C ILE A 298 -7.49 8.16 10.26
N LEU A 299 -6.94 7.00 10.64
CA LEU A 299 -7.69 5.75 10.61
C LEU A 299 -8.82 5.75 11.63
N TYR A 300 -8.55 6.25 12.84
CA TYR A 300 -9.56 6.42 13.88
C TYR A 300 -10.70 7.33 13.45
N ARG A 301 -10.37 8.46 12.81
CA ARG A 301 -11.36 9.38 12.24
C ARG A 301 -12.16 8.69 11.14
N ALA A 302 -11.51 7.96 10.24
CA ALA A 302 -12.15 7.22 9.15
C ALA A 302 -13.19 6.20 9.66
N TYR A 303 -12.86 5.45 10.72
CA TYR A 303 -13.78 4.48 11.32
C TYR A 303 -14.90 5.10 12.16
N SER A 304 -14.76 6.38 12.54
CA SER A 304 -15.82 7.15 13.22
C SER A 304 -16.69 7.97 12.28
N THR A 305 -16.34 8.07 11.00
CA THR A 305 -17.05 8.87 10.00
C THR A 305 -17.65 7.94 8.95
N THR A 306 -18.98 7.90 8.87
CA THR A 306 -19.69 7.07 7.90
C THR A 306 -19.30 7.41 6.46
N GLY A 307 -19.00 6.39 5.66
CA GLY A 307 -18.57 6.55 4.27
C GLY A 307 -17.07 6.80 4.12
N CYS A 308 -16.28 6.70 5.20
CA CYS A 308 -14.82 6.77 5.15
C CYS A 308 -14.14 5.44 5.51
N GLU A 309 -14.89 4.41 5.86
CA GLU A 309 -14.35 3.17 6.36
C GLU A 309 -13.46 2.49 5.31
N VAL A 310 -12.23 2.19 5.72
CA VAL A 310 -11.23 1.53 4.87
C VAL A 310 -11.08 0.08 5.27
N TYR A 311 -11.60 -0.81 4.41
CA TYR A 311 -11.58 -2.25 4.64
C TYR A 311 -10.58 -3.00 3.78
N TYR A 312 -9.75 -2.36 2.96
CA TYR A 312 -8.80 -3.10 2.13
C TYR A 312 -7.66 -3.68 2.99
N ASN A 313 -7.18 -4.88 2.61
CA ASN A 313 -6.15 -5.63 3.34
C ASN A 313 -4.91 -4.81 3.74
N MET A 314 -4.44 -3.92 2.85
CA MET A 314 -3.23 -3.13 3.09
C MET A 314 -3.31 -2.24 4.35
N VAL A 315 -4.52 -1.85 4.79
CA VAL A 315 -4.72 -1.16 6.08
C VAL A 315 -4.11 -1.97 7.24
N GLY A 316 -4.25 -3.29 7.21
CA GLY A 316 -3.70 -4.18 8.22
C GLY A 316 -2.18 -4.08 8.33
N HIS A 317 -1.49 -4.12 7.20
CA HIS A 317 -0.02 -3.99 7.17
C HIS A 317 0.45 -2.63 7.66
N VAL A 318 -0.09 -1.54 7.10
CA VAL A 318 0.38 -0.18 7.45
C VAL A 318 0.12 0.15 8.93
N LEU A 319 -0.99 -0.34 9.49
CA LEU A 319 -1.34 -0.18 10.90
C LEU A 319 -0.48 -1.05 11.82
N LEU A 320 -0.08 -2.24 11.37
CA LEU A 320 0.86 -3.10 12.09
C LEU A 320 2.23 -2.41 12.22
N ILE A 321 2.74 -1.80 11.16
CA ILE A 321 3.99 -1.01 11.23
C ILE A 321 3.82 0.19 12.17
N ALA A 322 2.70 0.92 12.09
CA ALA A 322 2.45 2.00 13.03
C ALA A 322 2.43 1.50 14.49
N SER A 323 1.90 0.30 14.73
CA SER A 323 1.86 -0.35 16.04
C SER A 323 3.26 -0.71 16.57
N THR A 324 4.22 -1.07 15.72
CA THR A 324 5.61 -1.28 16.20
C THR A 324 6.27 0.03 16.63
N VAL A 325 5.94 1.16 15.99
CA VAL A 325 6.38 2.49 16.44
C VAL A 325 5.70 2.89 17.77
N GLN A 326 4.41 2.57 17.96
CA GLN A 326 3.77 2.79 19.27
C GLN A 326 4.39 1.91 20.37
N LEU A 327 4.77 0.67 20.04
CA LEU A 327 5.50 -0.21 20.95
C LEU A 327 6.89 0.36 21.29
N HIS A 328 7.58 0.99 20.34
CA HIS A 328 8.82 1.72 20.61
C HIS A 328 8.62 2.81 21.66
N ILE A 329 7.61 3.67 21.49
CA ILE A 329 7.28 4.73 22.46
C ILE A 329 7.01 4.13 23.84
N LEU A 330 6.26 3.04 23.91
CA LEU A 330 5.95 2.35 25.17
C LEU A 330 7.20 1.78 25.88
N LEU A 331 8.19 1.31 25.12
CA LEU A 331 9.39 0.65 25.65
C LEU A 331 10.53 1.60 26.02
N PHE A 332 10.60 2.77 25.37
CA PHE A 332 11.76 3.65 25.40
C PHE A 332 11.47 5.10 25.76
N SER A 333 10.22 5.57 25.69
CA SER A 333 9.91 6.94 26.08
C SER A 333 10.07 7.13 27.59
N PRO A 334 10.69 8.23 28.06
CA PRO A 334 10.71 8.59 29.47
C PRO A 334 9.44 9.34 29.92
N ASP A 335 8.54 9.71 29.00
CA ASP A 335 7.34 10.50 29.29
C ASP A 335 6.12 9.60 29.50
N GLU A 336 5.63 9.56 30.74
CA GLU A 336 4.44 8.82 31.16
C GLU A 336 3.16 9.19 30.39
N VAL A 337 3.04 10.44 29.91
CA VAL A 337 1.91 10.86 29.08
C VAL A 337 2.01 10.19 27.71
N LEU A 338 3.20 10.18 27.10
CA LEU A 338 3.43 9.51 25.83
C LEU A 338 3.25 7.99 25.94
N ILE A 339 3.70 7.37 27.04
CA ILE A 339 3.50 5.93 27.30
C ILE A 339 2.02 5.59 27.37
N ARG A 340 1.22 6.35 28.14
CA ARG A 340 -0.23 6.13 28.25
C ARG A 340 -0.94 6.31 26.91
N ALA A 341 -0.57 7.35 26.16
CA ALA A 341 -1.13 7.59 24.83
C ALA A 341 -0.78 6.45 23.84
N ALA A 342 0.48 6.00 23.83
CA ALA A 342 0.92 4.88 22.99
C ALA A 342 0.19 3.58 23.31
N ARG A 343 -0.06 3.29 24.60
CA ARG A 343 -0.87 2.15 25.03
C ARG A 343 -2.30 2.21 24.48
N SER A 344 -2.96 3.35 24.65
CA SER A 344 -4.34 3.53 24.13
C SER A 344 -4.40 3.39 22.60
N ARG A 345 -3.39 3.90 21.87
CA ARG A 345 -3.30 3.72 20.43
C ARG A 345 -3.07 2.26 20.03
N LEU A 346 -2.21 1.53 20.75
CA LEU A 346 -2.03 0.10 20.52
C LEU A 346 -3.35 -0.66 20.69
N GLU A 347 -4.07 -0.43 21.78
CA GLU A 347 -5.38 -1.06 22.04
C GLU A 347 -6.35 -0.81 20.87
N ARG A 348 -6.51 0.46 20.46
CA ARG A 348 -7.39 0.83 19.34
C ARG A 348 -6.92 0.29 17.99
N ASN A 349 -5.61 0.22 17.76
CA ASN A 349 -5.06 -0.41 16.56
C ASN A 349 -5.43 -1.90 16.51
N PHE A 350 -5.34 -2.61 17.63
CA PHE A 350 -5.70 -4.02 17.73
C PHE A 350 -7.19 -4.27 17.55
N GLU A 351 -8.06 -3.36 18.01
CA GLU A 351 -9.49 -3.42 17.71
C GLU A 351 -9.76 -3.37 16.20
N ILE A 352 -9.10 -2.45 15.48
CA ILE A 352 -9.24 -2.30 14.03
C ILE A 352 -8.65 -3.52 13.30
N LEU A 353 -7.47 -4.00 13.69
CA LEU A 353 -6.85 -5.20 13.10
C LEU A 353 -7.74 -6.43 13.28
N THR A 354 -8.32 -6.61 14.46
CA THR A 354 -9.24 -7.72 14.76
C THR A 354 -10.50 -7.62 13.91
N ARG A 355 -11.03 -6.41 13.70
CA ARG A 355 -12.16 -6.20 12.78
C ARG A 355 -11.79 -6.52 11.34
N LEU A 356 -10.60 -6.15 10.86
CA LEU A 356 -10.16 -6.51 9.50
C LEU A 356 -9.93 -8.01 9.33
N GLN A 357 -9.47 -8.69 10.39
CA GLN A 357 -9.25 -10.13 10.41
C GLN A 357 -10.54 -10.94 10.19
N THR A 358 -11.71 -10.37 10.49
CA THR A 358 -12.99 -11.04 10.17
C THR A 358 -13.25 -11.14 8.67
N PHE A 359 -12.52 -10.38 7.84
CA PHE A 359 -12.69 -10.38 6.39
C PHE A 359 -11.49 -10.98 5.65
N TRP A 360 -10.27 -10.78 6.14
CA TRP A 360 -9.05 -11.07 5.40
C TRP A 360 -8.19 -12.14 6.07
N PRO A 361 -8.05 -13.34 5.47
CA PRO A 361 -7.22 -14.40 6.03
C PRO A 361 -5.76 -14.03 6.25
N THR A 362 -5.16 -13.26 5.34
CA THR A 362 -3.76 -12.81 5.43
C THR A 362 -3.44 -12.00 6.70
N LEU A 363 -4.44 -11.43 7.37
CA LEU A 363 -4.23 -10.73 8.66
C LEU A 363 -3.72 -11.69 9.75
N ASP A 364 -3.99 -12.99 9.65
CA ASP A 364 -3.42 -13.99 10.57
C ASP A 364 -1.88 -14.02 10.47
N VAL A 365 -1.34 -13.81 9.26
CA VAL A 365 0.10 -13.67 9.00
C VAL A 365 0.60 -12.36 9.63
N SER A 366 -0.15 -11.27 9.49
CA SER A 366 0.16 -9.99 10.17
C SER A 366 0.25 -10.16 11.69
N PHE A 367 -0.73 -10.79 12.33
CA PHE A 367 -0.69 -11.07 13.78
C PHE A 367 0.52 -11.91 14.17
N THR A 368 0.85 -12.93 13.37
CA THR A 368 2.05 -13.75 13.57
C THR A 368 3.33 -12.93 13.51
N ARG A 369 3.48 -12.08 12.48
CA ARG A 369 4.63 -11.17 12.33
C ARG A 369 4.76 -10.24 13.53
N PHE A 370 3.66 -9.64 13.99
CA PHE A 370 3.69 -8.76 15.15
C PHE A 370 4.13 -9.50 16.42
N ARG A 371 3.64 -10.72 16.64
CA ARG A 371 4.08 -11.56 17.76
C ARG A 371 5.57 -11.83 17.70
N ASP A 372 6.10 -12.17 16.54
CA ASP A 372 7.53 -12.49 16.37
C ASP A 372 8.40 -11.23 16.57
N PHE A 373 7.91 -10.06 16.13
CA PHE A 373 8.52 -8.76 16.45
C PHE A 373 8.51 -8.46 17.94
N HIS A 374 7.37 -8.65 18.62
CA HIS A 374 7.26 -8.40 20.05
C HIS A 374 8.16 -9.34 20.86
N LYS A 375 8.28 -10.62 20.49
CA LYS A 375 9.25 -11.55 21.06
C LYS A 375 10.69 -11.05 20.86
N ALA A 376 11.02 -10.53 19.68
CA ALA A 376 12.34 -9.93 19.42
C ALA A 376 12.59 -8.76 20.38
N CYS A 377 11.61 -7.86 20.58
CA CYS A 377 11.71 -6.77 21.55
C CYS A 377 11.97 -7.23 22.99
N GLN A 378 11.36 -8.36 23.40
CA GLN A 378 11.55 -8.93 24.72
C GLN A 378 12.93 -9.58 24.90
N LYS A 379 13.42 -10.28 23.86
CA LYS A 379 14.67 -11.05 23.91
C LYS A 379 15.91 -10.20 23.61
N TYR A 380 15.77 -9.20 22.74
CA TYR A 380 16.87 -8.40 22.19
C TYR A 380 16.49 -6.91 22.16
N LYS A 381 16.13 -6.34 23.31
CA LYS A 381 15.65 -4.95 23.42
C LYS A 381 16.59 -3.95 22.72
N GLU A 382 17.89 -4.22 22.77
CA GLU A 382 18.94 -3.37 22.19
C GLU A 382 18.91 -3.32 20.67
N THR A 383 18.74 -4.45 19.99
CA THR A 383 18.88 -4.51 18.53
C THR A 383 17.55 -4.59 17.78
N SER A 384 16.42 -4.71 18.50
CA SER A 384 15.08 -4.95 17.95
C SER A 384 14.63 -3.97 16.88
N PHE A 385 15.03 -2.70 16.96
CA PHE A 385 14.67 -1.66 15.99
C PHE A 385 15.77 -1.37 14.95
N ARG A 386 16.92 -2.06 15.02
CA ARG A 386 18.00 -1.86 14.05
C ARG A 386 17.50 -2.22 12.65
N MET A 387 17.79 -1.36 11.68
CA MET A 387 17.50 -1.63 10.28
C MET A 387 18.50 -2.65 9.72
N ASP A 388 18.15 -3.93 9.80
CA ASP A 388 18.86 -5.05 9.17
C ASP A 388 17.97 -5.75 8.14
N LYS A 389 18.47 -6.82 7.50
CA LYS A 389 17.67 -7.59 6.51
C LYS A 389 16.35 -8.09 7.09
N TRP A 390 16.34 -8.54 8.35
CA TRP A 390 15.12 -9.00 9.01
C TRP A 390 14.13 -7.84 9.16
N MET A 391 14.56 -6.67 9.65
CA MET A 391 13.69 -5.49 9.73
C MET A 391 13.18 -5.05 8.36
N LEU A 392 14.03 -5.09 7.33
CA LEU A 392 13.64 -4.74 5.97
C LEU A 392 12.50 -5.64 5.45
N GLN A 393 12.61 -6.96 5.67
CA GLN A 393 11.55 -7.91 5.34
C GLN A 393 10.28 -7.66 6.16
N PHE A 394 10.43 -7.28 7.43
CA PHE A 394 9.31 -6.93 8.30
C PHE A 394 8.54 -5.71 7.79
N LEU A 395 9.24 -4.70 7.28
CA LEU A 395 8.62 -3.47 6.79
C LEU A 395 7.94 -3.66 5.42
N PHE A 396 8.50 -4.49 4.53
CA PHE A 396 8.06 -4.55 3.13
C PHE A 396 7.42 -5.88 2.67
N GLU A 397 7.82 -7.04 3.19
CA GLU A 397 7.35 -8.35 2.69
C GLU A 397 6.01 -8.81 3.34
N PHE A 398 4.99 -7.97 3.36
CA PHE A 398 3.80 -8.08 4.23
C PHE A 398 2.99 -9.39 4.15
N ALA A 399 3.04 -10.11 3.03
CA ALA A 399 2.25 -11.32 2.80
C ALA A 399 2.97 -12.64 3.17
N LYS A 400 4.21 -12.57 3.67
CA LYS A 400 4.98 -13.75 4.11
C LYS A 400 5.20 -13.78 5.62
N PRO A 401 5.26 -14.95 6.27
CA PRO A 401 5.83 -15.07 7.60
C PRO A 401 7.30 -14.65 7.59
N ILE A 402 7.79 -14.06 8.68
CA ILE A 402 9.17 -13.57 8.78
C ILE A 402 10.09 -14.48 9.60
N GLY A 403 9.51 -15.40 10.40
CA GLY A 403 10.27 -16.25 11.32
C GLY A 403 10.85 -15.48 12.51
N GLU A 404 11.40 -16.22 13.48
CA GLU A 404 12.07 -15.59 14.63
C GLU A 404 13.39 -14.94 14.18
N ARG A 405 13.71 -13.79 14.79
CA ARG A 405 14.97 -13.10 14.51
C ARG A 405 16.13 -13.88 15.10
N ASP A 406 17.02 -14.38 14.24
CA ASP A 406 18.24 -15.09 14.63
C ASP A 406 19.42 -14.11 14.79
N PRO A 407 20.02 -13.98 16.00
CA PRO A 407 21.19 -13.15 16.21
C PRO A 407 22.44 -13.64 15.47
N ASP A 408 22.56 -14.93 15.19
CA ASP A 408 23.78 -15.50 14.61
C ASP A 408 23.90 -15.20 13.10
N ASN A 409 22.79 -14.83 12.45
CA ASN A 409 22.79 -14.24 11.11
C ASN A 409 23.35 -12.80 11.05
N LEU A 410 23.63 -12.17 12.20
CA LEU A 410 24.38 -10.90 12.25
C LEU A 410 25.90 -11.12 12.17
N ALA A 411 26.38 -12.35 12.35
CA ALA A 411 27.80 -12.72 12.28
C ALA A 411 28.25 -13.19 10.89
N GLU A 412 27.32 -13.54 9.98
CA GLU A 412 27.64 -13.93 8.60
C GLU A 412 27.75 -12.73 7.65
N LEU A 413 28.71 -11.86 7.95
CA LEU A 413 29.38 -10.98 6.98
C LEU A 413 30.81 -11.47 6.72
N ILE A 414 31.06 -12.78 6.86
CA ILE A 414 32.27 -13.40 6.36
C ILE A 414 32.07 -13.63 4.85
N PRO A 415 32.94 -13.13 3.97
CA PRO A 415 32.84 -13.39 2.53
C PRO A 415 32.86 -14.91 2.31
N TRP A 416 31.87 -15.43 1.59
CA TRP A 416 31.84 -16.83 1.18
C TRP A 416 33.15 -17.19 0.50
N SER A 417 33.86 -18.19 1.03
CA SER A 417 35.11 -18.66 0.43
C SER A 417 34.81 -19.80 -0.55
N LEU A 418 35.59 -19.88 -1.64
CA LEU A 418 35.47 -20.92 -2.67
C LEU A 418 35.65 -22.37 -2.15
N GLN A 419 36.05 -22.56 -0.88
CA GLN A 419 36.20 -23.88 -0.27
C GLN A 419 34.86 -24.53 0.10
N ASP A 420 33.80 -23.74 0.29
CA ASP A 420 32.47 -24.25 0.67
C ASP A 420 31.72 -24.89 -0.51
N LEU A 421 32.26 -24.81 -1.73
CA LEU A 421 31.72 -25.44 -2.94
C LEU A 421 32.37 -26.79 -3.29
N GLY A 422 33.18 -27.36 -2.39
CA GLY A 422 33.65 -28.74 -2.53
C GLY A 422 34.69 -28.98 -3.63
N PHE A 423 35.47 -27.98 -3.99
CA PHE A 423 36.63 -28.15 -4.86
C PHE A 423 37.93 -28.04 -4.05
N THR A 424 38.74 -29.08 -4.11
CA THR A 424 40.16 -29.04 -3.72
C THR A 424 40.96 -29.96 -4.65
N PRO A 425 42.24 -29.64 -4.89
CA PRO A 425 42.81 -28.38 -5.38
C PRO A 425 42.91 -28.33 -6.92
#